data_AF-A0A5R9IF03-F1
#
_entry.id   AF-A0A5R9IF03-F1
#
_cell.length_a   1.000
_cell.length_b   1.000
_cell.length_c   1.000
_cell.angle_alpha   90.00
_cell.angle_beta   90.00
_cell.angle_gamma   90.00
#
_symmetry.space_group_name_H-M   'P 1'
#
loop_
_entity.id
_entity.type
_entity.pdbx_description
1 polymer ?
#
loop_
_entity_poly.entity_id
_entity_poly.type
_entity_poly.pdbx_seq_one_letter_code
_entity_poly.pdbx_strand_id
1 'polypeptide(L)'
;MNNNITEMAWLDLTVENAGEVKDFYQDVVGWEVEACSMGDYDDYAMNNPANDSPQAGICHARGVNANLPPVWMPYFLVADIDASIAAVTAKGGELLTEVKSMGGEDKYVIIKDPAGAVCALYFKKA
;
A
#
# COMPACT_ATOMS: atom_id res chain seq x y z
N MET A 1 3.53 9.22 21.65
CA MET A 1 4.20 8.13 20.93
C MET A 1 3.10 7.29 20.31
N ASN A 2 3.13 7.05 18.99
CA ASN A 2 2.18 6.11 18.37
C ASN A 2 2.51 4.70 18.88
N ASN A 3 1.61 4.09 19.63
CA ASN A 3 1.82 2.77 20.24
C ASN A 3 1.73 1.60 19.25
N ASN A 4 1.52 1.88 17.96
CA ASN A 4 1.27 0.88 16.92
C ASN A 4 2.45 0.72 15.94
N ILE A 5 3.61 1.33 16.24
CA ILE A 5 4.83 1.14 15.45
C ILE A 5 5.15 -0.37 15.50
N THR A 6 5.39 -1.00 14.34
CA THR A 6 5.54 -2.46 14.07
C THR A 6 4.30 -3.25 13.66
N GLU A 7 3.10 -2.66 13.63
CA GLU A 7 1.91 -3.34 13.13
C GLU A 7 1.77 -3.26 11.59
N MET A 8 0.99 -4.18 11.02
CA MET A 8 0.48 -4.05 9.65
C MET A 8 -0.62 -2.99 9.67
N ALA A 9 -0.38 -1.84 9.02
CA ALA A 9 -1.32 -0.73 9.01
C ALA A 9 -2.26 -0.74 7.82
N TRP A 10 -1.86 -1.34 6.71
CA TRP A 10 -2.60 -1.27 5.46
C TRP A 10 -2.26 -2.45 4.55
N LEU A 11 -3.09 -2.64 3.51
CA LEU A 11 -2.93 -3.69 2.50
C LEU A 11 -3.38 -3.13 1.15
N ASP A 12 -2.49 -3.11 0.16
CA ASP A 12 -2.85 -2.77 -1.23
C ASP A 12 -2.61 -3.92 -2.19
N LEU A 13 -3.46 -4.00 -3.20
CA LEU A 13 -3.24 -4.79 -4.41
C LEU A 13 -2.98 -3.84 -5.58
N THR A 14 -1.90 -4.08 -6.32
CA THR A 14 -1.59 -3.34 -7.56
C THR A 14 -1.77 -4.26 -8.77
N VAL A 15 -2.64 -3.89 -9.71
CA VAL A 15 -3.01 -4.72 -10.88
C VAL A 15 -3.28 -3.86 -12.11
N GLU A 16 -3.15 -4.42 -13.32
CA GLU A 16 -3.42 -3.67 -14.56
C GLU A 16 -4.89 -3.27 -14.72
N ASN A 17 -5.81 -4.14 -14.28
CA ASN A 17 -7.26 -4.05 -14.45
C ASN A 17 -8.00 -3.83 -13.12
N ALA A 18 -7.56 -2.84 -12.32
CA ALA A 18 -8.12 -2.61 -10.98
C ALA A 18 -9.65 -2.46 -10.97
N GLY A 19 -10.23 -1.86 -12.01
CA GLY A 19 -11.69 -1.74 -12.17
C GLY A 19 -12.43 -3.08 -12.19
N GLU A 20 -11.88 -4.10 -12.84
CA GLU A 20 -12.46 -5.46 -12.86
C GLU A 20 -12.18 -6.20 -11.55
N VAL A 21 -10.97 -6.01 -11.00
CA VAL A 21 -10.55 -6.71 -9.78
C VAL A 21 -11.29 -6.20 -8.54
N LYS A 22 -11.63 -4.91 -8.47
CA LYS A 22 -12.48 -4.39 -7.38
C LYS A 22 -13.88 -4.98 -7.40
N ASP A 23 -14.48 -5.17 -8.57
CA ASP A 23 -15.80 -5.79 -8.73
C ASP A 23 -15.75 -7.26 -8.28
N PHE A 24 -14.68 -7.97 -8.63
CA PHE A 24 -14.45 -9.32 -8.15
C PHE A 24 -14.40 -9.42 -6.61
N TYR A 25 -13.67 -8.53 -5.93
CA TYR A 25 -13.61 -8.55 -4.46
C TYR A 25 -14.89 -8.03 -3.80
N GLN A 26 -15.62 -7.13 -4.45
CA GLN A 26 -16.97 -6.76 -4.05
C GLN A 26 -17.90 -7.99 -4.05
N ASP A 27 -17.86 -8.82 -5.09
CA ASP A 27 -18.70 -10.02 -5.19
C ASP A 27 -18.26 -11.16 -4.26
N VAL A 28 -16.95 -11.38 -4.10
CA VAL A 28 -16.40 -12.52 -3.35
C VAL A 28 -16.33 -12.25 -1.84
N VAL A 29 -15.95 -11.04 -1.44
CA VAL A 29 -15.75 -10.66 -0.03
C VAL A 29 -16.92 -9.86 0.52
N GLY A 30 -17.65 -9.13 -0.35
CA GLY A 30 -18.73 -8.25 0.07
C GLY A 30 -18.26 -6.87 0.51
N TRP A 31 -17.06 -6.44 0.11
CA TRP A 31 -16.60 -5.07 0.37
C TRP A 31 -17.36 -4.04 -0.47
N GLU A 32 -17.59 -2.87 0.12
CA GLU A 32 -18.06 -1.71 -0.63
C GLU A 32 -16.88 -0.97 -1.25
N VAL A 33 -17.13 -0.35 -2.40
CA VAL A 33 -16.11 0.33 -3.20
C VAL A 33 -16.28 1.83 -3.08
N GLU A 34 -15.21 2.51 -2.69
CA GLU A 34 -15.09 3.96 -2.77
C GLU A 34 -14.00 4.32 -3.80
N ALA A 35 -14.36 5.16 -4.77
CA ALA A 35 -13.42 5.63 -5.80
C ALA A 35 -12.49 6.71 -5.24
N CYS A 36 -11.19 6.51 -5.43
CA CYS A 36 -10.13 7.47 -5.10
C CYS A 36 -9.57 8.05 -6.40
N SER A 37 -9.85 9.33 -6.68
CA SER A 37 -9.42 9.96 -7.91
C SER A 37 -7.90 10.11 -7.99
N MET A 38 -7.32 9.60 -9.07
CA MET A 38 -5.91 9.70 -9.43
C MET A 38 -5.68 10.69 -10.59
N GLY A 39 -6.65 11.57 -10.84
CA GLY A 39 -6.70 12.47 -12.00
C GLY A 39 -7.49 11.86 -13.14
N ASP A 40 -6.81 11.19 -14.07
CA ASP A 40 -7.42 10.66 -15.30
C ASP A 40 -8.07 9.27 -15.12
N TYR A 41 -7.96 8.68 -13.94
CA TYR A 41 -8.53 7.39 -13.57
C TYR A 41 -8.79 7.35 -12.07
N ASP A 42 -9.49 6.31 -11.61
CA ASP A 42 -9.72 6.06 -10.19
C ASP A 42 -9.00 4.79 -9.75
N ASP A 43 -8.40 4.84 -8.57
CA ASP A 43 -8.11 3.65 -7.76
C ASP A 43 -9.24 3.46 -6.74
N TYR A 44 -9.20 2.40 -5.93
CA TYR A 44 -10.35 2.00 -5.12
C TYR A 44 -9.97 1.69 -3.68
N ALA A 45 -10.65 2.33 -2.74
CA ALA A 45 -10.70 1.88 -1.36
C ALA A 45 -11.82 0.84 -1.21
N MET A 46 -11.50 -0.25 -0.51
CA MET A 46 -12.41 -1.35 -0.22
C MET A 46 -12.84 -1.25 1.24
N ASN A 47 -14.09 -0.90 1.49
CA ASN A 47 -14.64 -0.60 2.80
C ASN A 47 -15.49 -1.76 3.33
N ASN A 48 -15.55 -1.91 4.65
CA ASN A 48 -16.46 -2.84 5.28
C ASN A 48 -17.87 -2.23 5.35
N PRO A 49 -18.89 -2.84 4.71
CA PRO A 49 -20.25 -2.27 4.66
C PRO A 49 -20.93 -2.11 6.02
N ALA A 50 -20.49 -2.85 7.05
CA ALA A 50 -21.12 -2.79 8.37
C ALA A 50 -20.77 -1.52 9.16
N ASN A 51 -19.63 -0.89 8.85
CA ASN A 51 -19.10 0.22 9.64
C ASN A 51 -18.33 1.27 8.82
N ASP A 52 -18.33 1.14 7.49
CA ASP A 52 -17.62 2.02 6.55
C ASP A 52 -16.12 2.16 6.86
N SER A 53 -15.52 1.13 7.48
CA SER A 53 -14.10 1.16 7.80
C SER A 53 -13.26 0.64 6.62
N PRO A 54 -12.22 1.38 6.21
CA PRO A 54 -11.39 1.02 5.08
C PRO A 54 -10.56 -0.23 5.43
N GLN A 55 -10.57 -1.23 4.54
CA GLN A 55 -9.94 -2.54 4.75
C GLN A 55 -8.71 -2.75 3.87
N ALA A 56 -8.77 -2.29 2.62
CA ALA A 56 -7.71 -2.48 1.64
C ALA A 56 -7.82 -1.48 0.49
N GLY A 57 -6.74 -1.31 -0.29
CA GLY A 57 -6.76 -0.61 -1.56
C GLY A 57 -6.58 -1.54 -2.75
N ILE A 58 -7.22 -1.21 -3.86
CA ILE A 58 -6.98 -1.85 -5.17
C ILE A 58 -6.59 -0.74 -6.15
N CYS A 59 -5.33 -0.76 -6.57
CA CYS A 59 -4.69 0.27 -7.37
C CYS A 59 -4.32 -0.23 -8.76
N HIS A 60 -4.34 0.67 -9.73
CA HIS A 60 -3.81 0.38 -11.05
C HIS A 60 -2.27 0.29 -11.03
N ALA A 61 -1.72 -0.69 -11.76
CA ALA A 61 -0.29 -0.81 -12.06
C ALA A 61 0.14 0.27 -13.06
N ARG A 62 0.24 1.51 -12.60
CA ARG A 62 0.57 2.69 -13.41
C ARG A 62 1.64 3.56 -12.76
N GLY A 63 2.36 4.31 -13.60
CA GLY A 63 3.42 5.20 -13.15
C GLY A 63 4.45 4.46 -12.28
N VAL A 64 4.63 4.94 -11.05
CA VAL A 64 5.54 4.34 -10.05
C VAL A 64 5.14 2.93 -9.60
N ASN A 65 3.90 2.52 -9.84
CA ASN A 65 3.40 1.18 -9.50
C ASN A 65 3.44 0.20 -10.69
N ALA A 66 3.86 0.64 -11.88
CA ALA A 66 3.73 -0.15 -13.12
C ALA A 66 4.49 -1.48 -13.13
N ASN A 67 5.58 -1.59 -12.35
CA ASN A 67 6.43 -2.78 -12.31
C ASN A 67 6.23 -3.61 -11.03
N LEU A 68 5.22 -3.31 -10.23
CA LEU A 68 4.93 -4.07 -9.01
C LEU A 68 4.18 -5.37 -9.36
N PRO A 69 4.47 -6.48 -8.66
CA PRO A 69 3.77 -7.74 -8.90
C PRO A 69 2.31 -7.65 -8.42
N PRO A 70 1.38 -8.41 -9.04
CA PRO A 70 -0.02 -8.45 -8.64
C PRO A 70 -0.20 -9.33 -7.40
N VAL A 71 0.24 -8.82 -6.25
CA VAL A 71 0.10 -9.44 -4.93
C VAL A 71 -0.52 -8.46 -3.94
N TRP A 72 -1.21 -9.00 -2.94
CA TRP A 72 -1.62 -8.23 -1.77
C TRP A 72 -0.38 -7.87 -0.94
N MET A 73 -0.01 -6.60 -0.96
CA MET A 73 1.18 -6.07 -0.32
C MET A 73 0.85 -5.42 1.02
N PRO A 74 1.39 -5.94 2.14
CA PRO A 74 1.20 -5.32 3.45
C PRO A 74 2.08 -4.08 3.61
N TYR A 75 1.58 -3.12 4.38
CA TYR A 75 2.28 -1.91 4.79
C TYR A 75 2.60 -2.01 6.28
N PHE A 76 3.90 -2.02 6.61
CA PHE A 76 4.37 -2.12 7.99
C PHE A 76 4.76 -0.76 8.54
N LEU A 77 4.25 -0.42 9.72
CA LEU A 77 4.54 0.85 10.37
C LEU A 77 6.00 0.92 10.84
N VAL A 78 6.69 1.99 10.45
CA VAL A 78 8.04 2.32 10.90
C VAL A 78 8.06 3.65 11.65
N ALA A 79 8.96 3.77 12.63
CA ALA A 79 9.11 4.98 13.44
C ALA A 79 9.74 6.14 12.65
N ASP A 80 10.61 5.81 11.70
CA ASP A 80 11.38 6.75 10.89
C ASP A 80 11.63 6.11 9.52
N ILE A 81 11.13 6.75 8.47
CA ILE A 81 11.21 6.21 7.11
C ILE A 81 12.64 6.23 6.58
N ASP A 82 13.43 7.28 6.89
CA ASP A 82 14.77 7.48 6.37
C ASP A 82 15.74 6.49 7.02
N ALA A 83 15.62 6.30 8.34
CA ALA A 83 16.38 5.30 9.07
C ALA A 83 16.07 3.87 8.58
N SER A 84 14.79 3.58 8.30
CA SER A 84 14.37 2.26 7.84
C SER A 84 14.84 1.96 6.42
N ILE A 85 14.80 2.96 5.51
CA ILE A 85 15.36 2.84 4.16
C ILE A 85 16.86 2.57 4.20
N ALA A 86 17.61 3.30 5.03
CA ALA A 86 19.03 3.05 5.20
C ALA A 86 19.31 1.61 5.68
N ALA A 87 18.47 1.09 6.58
CA ALA A 87 18.58 -0.28 7.06
C ALA A 87 18.25 -1.32 5.97
N VAL A 88 17.24 -1.10 5.13
CA VAL A 88 16.89 -1.99 4.01
C VAL A 88 18.10 -2.21 3.11
N THR A 89 18.71 -1.12 2.63
CA THR A 89 19.88 -1.18 1.75
C THR A 89 21.07 -1.83 2.45
N ALA A 90 21.34 -1.47 3.70
CA ALA A 90 22.46 -2.03 4.48
C ALA A 90 22.31 -3.53 4.78
N LYS A 91 21.09 -4.07 4.71
CA LYS A 91 20.78 -5.48 4.97
C LYS A 91 20.52 -6.28 3.70
N GLY A 92 20.78 -5.71 2.52
CA GLY A 92 20.69 -6.41 1.24
C GLY A 92 19.29 -6.44 0.64
N GLY A 93 18.37 -5.61 1.12
CA GLY A 93 17.10 -5.33 0.45
C GLY A 93 17.24 -4.23 -0.60
N GLU A 94 16.17 -3.99 -1.34
CA GLU A 94 16.07 -3.03 -2.44
C GLU A 94 14.83 -2.15 -2.29
N LEU A 95 14.92 -0.87 -2.63
CA LEU A 95 13.74 -0.03 -2.82
C LEU A 95 13.22 -0.21 -4.24
N LEU A 96 11.96 -0.59 -4.40
CA LEU A 96 11.31 -0.74 -5.70
C LEU A 96 10.67 0.56 -6.19
N THR A 97 10.42 1.51 -5.29
CA THR A 97 9.90 2.84 -5.61
C THR A 97 10.71 3.91 -4.90
N GLU A 98 10.53 5.17 -5.32
CA GLU A 98 10.90 6.32 -4.49
C GLU A 98 9.99 6.41 -3.24
N VAL A 99 10.39 7.21 -2.27
CA VAL A 99 9.56 7.54 -1.09
C VAL A 99 8.40 8.41 -1.55
N LYS A 100 7.18 7.97 -1.23
CA LYS A 100 5.93 8.62 -1.62
C LYS A 100 5.26 9.24 -0.40
N SER A 101 4.58 10.36 -0.59
CA SER A 101 3.69 10.95 0.43
C SER A 101 2.27 10.43 0.26
N MET A 102 1.59 10.12 1.36
CA MET A 102 0.20 9.63 1.36
C MET A 102 -0.70 10.57 2.16
N GLY A 103 -0.92 11.78 1.63
CA GLY A 103 -1.68 12.83 2.33
C GLY A 103 -0.93 13.38 3.56
N GLY A 104 -0.97 14.70 3.75
CA GLY A 104 -0.26 15.34 4.86
C GLY A 104 1.24 15.02 4.88
N GLU A 105 1.75 14.55 6.01
CA GLU A 105 3.18 14.21 6.23
C GLU A 105 3.47 12.70 6.25
N ASP A 106 2.47 11.88 5.95
CA ASP A 106 2.61 10.42 5.89
C ASP A 106 3.46 10.02 4.69
N LYS A 107 4.31 9.00 4.87
CA LYS A 107 5.26 8.57 3.85
C LYS A 107 5.29 7.05 3.73
N TYR A 108 5.49 6.53 2.52
CA TYR A 108 5.74 5.10 2.34
C TYR A 108 6.72 4.83 1.21
N VAL A 109 7.30 3.63 1.20
CA VAL A 109 8.16 3.13 0.14
C VAL A 109 7.94 1.63 -0.04
N ILE A 110 7.91 1.16 -1.28
CA ILE A 110 7.84 -0.27 -1.57
C ILE A 110 9.26 -0.83 -1.59
N ILE A 111 9.48 -1.92 -0.89
CA ILE A 111 10.77 -2.60 -0.79
C ILE A 111 10.67 -4.05 -1.23
N LYS A 112 11.82 -4.63 -1.55
CA LYS A 112 12.03 -6.06 -1.72
C LYS A 112 13.08 -6.52 -0.71
N ASP A 113 12.75 -7.51 0.09
CA ASP A 113 13.67 -8.07 1.08
C ASP A 113 14.70 -9.04 0.44
N PRO A 114 15.71 -9.53 1.19
CA PRO A 114 16.71 -10.47 0.66
C PRO A 114 16.14 -11.81 0.17
N ALA A 115 14.94 -12.20 0.60
CA ALA A 115 14.26 -13.40 0.12
C ALA A 115 13.41 -13.13 -1.14
N GLY A 116 13.28 -11.87 -1.56
CA GLY A 116 12.48 -11.44 -2.69
C GLY A 116 11.04 -11.08 -2.36
N ALA A 117 10.65 -11.07 -1.08
CA ALA A 117 9.31 -10.66 -0.68
C ALA A 117 9.13 -9.15 -0.86
N VAL A 118 7.96 -8.75 -1.37
CA VAL A 118 7.61 -7.35 -1.61
C VAL A 118 6.61 -6.86 -0.56
N CYS A 119 6.93 -5.75 0.08
CA CYS A 119 6.05 -5.09 1.05
C CYS A 119 6.34 -3.60 1.10
N ALA A 120 5.50 -2.83 1.79
CA ALA A 120 5.71 -1.41 2.01
C ALA A 120 6.21 -1.14 3.44
N LEU A 121 7.14 -0.19 3.56
CA LEU A 121 7.40 0.49 4.82
C LEU A 121 6.59 1.77 4.85
N TYR A 122 5.86 2.01 5.93
CA TYR A 122 4.94 3.13 6.07
C TYR A 122 5.23 3.91 7.35
N PHE A 123 5.48 5.20 7.20
CA PHE A 123 5.58 6.15 8.30
C PHE A 123 4.30 6.96 8.36
N LYS A 124 3.63 6.85 9.52
CA LYS A 124 2.44 7.65 9.84
C LYS A 124 2.84 8.77 10.80
N LYS A 125 2.63 10.01 10.39
CA LYS A 125 2.82 11.16 11.27
C LYS A 125 1.78 11.11 12.38
N ALA A 126 2.24 11.30 13.62
CA ALA A 126 1.38 11.36 14.80
C ALA A 126 0.61 12.67 14.89
#